data_AF-A0A0F9B7B3-F1
#
_entry.id   AF-A0A0F9B7B3-F1
#
_cell.length_a   1.000
_cell.length_b   1.000
_cell.length_c   1.000
_cell.angle_alpha   90.00
_cell.angle_beta   90.00
_cell.angle_gamma   90.00
#
_symmetry.space_group_name_H-M   'P 1'
#
loop_
_entity.id
_entity.type
_entity.pdbx_description
1 polymer ?
#
loop_
_entity_poly.entity_id
_entity_poly.type
_entity_poly.pdbx_seq_one_letter_code
_entity_poly.pdbx_strand_id
1 'polypeptide(L)'
;MSEEILKALMQLFALIIKQDGGVEEKEKKYVRDFLAERLASENVNHYYSLFEKHAGPDEDLSGVKDTSSDKPEKLTSVKDSVRIMGICRKINKTLHQNQKIIVLVRLYELINSDRKFTKQRMDIISTVADVFKISKEEAVSVEKYVTVNAPTKFLDTNIMLVNDQKTSYLETLH
;
A
#
# COMPACT_ATOMS: atom_id res chain seq x y z
N MET A 1 6.38 4.92 13.98
CA MET A 1 6.51 3.51 13.53
C MET A 1 7.92 3.04 13.89
N SER A 2 8.12 1.76 14.22
CA SER A 2 9.48 1.25 14.42
C SER A 2 10.24 1.14 13.10
N GLU A 3 11.58 1.14 13.15
CA GLU A 3 12.41 0.99 11.95
C GLU A 3 12.08 -0.30 11.17
N GLU A 4 11.80 -1.39 11.88
CA GLU A 4 11.47 -2.68 11.25
C GLU A 4 10.18 -2.61 10.43
N ILE A 5 9.16 -1.92 10.95
CA ILE A 5 7.90 -1.68 10.25
C ILE A 5 8.17 -0.85 9.00
N LEU A 6 9.01 0.18 9.10
CA LEU A 6 9.32 1.04 7.98
C LEU A 6 10.07 0.28 6.87
N LYS A 7 11.09 -0.53 7.22
CA LYS A 7 11.82 -1.38 6.24
C LYS A 7 10.89 -2.35 5.52
N ALA A 8 9.99 -2.98 6.27
CA ALA A 8 8.99 -3.88 5.71
C ALA A 8 7.99 -3.17 4.80
N LEU A 9 7.59 -1.95 5.16
CA LEU A 9 6.66 -1.14 4.37
C LEU A 9 7.32 -0.66 3.06
N MET A 10 8.61 -0.31 3.07
CA MET A 10 9.37 -0.06 1.84
C MET A 10 9.40 -1.27 0.91
N GLN A 11 9.56 -2.49 1.48
CA GLN A 11 9.50 -3.72 0.71
C GLN A 11 8.11 -4.00 0.13
N LEU A 12 7.04 -3.78 0.90
CA LEU A 12 5.67 -3.95 0.42
C LEU A 12 5.34 -2.97 -0.71
N PHE A 13 5.70 -1.69 -0.55
CA PHE A 13 5.52 -0.68 -1.58
C PHE A 13 6.21 -1.07 -2.88
N ALA A 14 7.47 -1.48 -2.80
CA ALA A 14 8.24 -1.91 -3.94
C ALA A 14 7.61 -3.12 -4.66
N LEU A 15 7.16 -4.13 -3.90
CA LEU A 15 6.55 -5.34 -4.46
C LEU A 15 5.21 -5.08 -5.13
N ILE A 16 4.41 -4.14 -4.61
CA ILE A 16 3.13 -3.73 -5.22
C ILE A 16 3.39 -3.03 -6.56
N ILE A 17 4.30 -2.06 -6.59
CA ILE A 17 4.57 -1.28 -7.80
C ILE A 17 5.21 -2.13 -8.90
N LYS A 18 6.13 -3.02 -8.52
CA LYS A 18 6.87 -3.90 -9.45
C LYS A 18 5.95 -4.74 -10.35
N GLN A 19 4.72 -5.06 -9.92
CA GLN A 19 3.81 -5.91 -10.68
C GLN A 19 3.33 -5.27 -12.00
N ASP A 20 3.20 -3.95 -12.06
CA ASP A 20 2.65 -3.25 -13.24
C ASP A 20 3.73 -2.78 -14.23
N GLY A 21 4.89 -3.44 -14.26
CA GLY A 21 5.90 -3.23 -15.28
C GLY A 21 6.85 -2.04 -15.06
N GLY A 22 6.79 -1.37 -13.89
CA GLY A 22 7.77 -0.35 -13.53
C GLY A 22 7.30 0.59 -12.43
N VAL A 23 8.22 1.44 -11.96
CA VAL A 23 7.95 2.45 -10.93
C VAL A 23 7.67 3.80 -11.57
N GLU A 24 6.48 4.34 -11.36
CA GLU A 24 6.10 5.66 -11.85
C GLU A 24 6.66 6.80 -10.99
N GLU A 25 6.87 7.98 -11.58
CA GLU A 25 7.37 9.13 -10.84
C GLU A 25 6.40 9.61 -9.75
N LYS A 26 5.08 9.47 -9.95
CA LYS A 26 4.10 9.82 -8.91
C LYS A 26 4.20 8.91 -7.69
N GLU A 27 4.46 7.63 -7.90
CA GLU A 27 4.63 6.66 -6.83
C GLU A 27 5.94 6.89 -6.09
N LYS A 28 7.05 7.14 -6.80
CA LYS A 28 8.33 7.54 -6.19
C LYS A 28 8.17 8.80 -5.35
N LYS A 29 7.47 9.80 -5.89
CA LYS A 29 7.17 11.05 -5.17
C LYS A 29 6.38 10.77 -3.90
N TYR A 30 5.32 9.97 -3.98
CA TYR A 30 4.55 9.58 -2.80
C TYR A 30 5.42 8.90 -1.75
N VAL A 31 6.30 7.95 -2.13
CA VAL A 31 7.18 7.27 -1.17
C VAL A 31 8.16 8.26 -0.52
N ARG A 32 8.71 9.21 -1.28
CA ARG A 32 9.58 10.26 -0.72
C ARG A 32 8.84 11.17 0.25
N ASP A 33 7.67 11.65 -0.14
CA ASP A 33 6.83 12.53 0.69
C ASP A 33 6.44 11.81 1.99
N PHE A 34 6.00 10.56 1.88
CA PHE A 34 5.68 9.68 3.01
C PHE A 34 6.84 9.51 4.01
N LEU A 35 8.07 9.36 3.50
CA LEU A 35 9.27 9.23 4.34
C LEU A 35 9.64 10.57 4.98
N ALA A 36 9.56 11.66 4.23
CA ALA A 36 9.89 13.01 4.69
C ALA A 36 8.95 13.51 5.80
N GLU A 37 7.67 13.12 5.76
CA GLU A 37 6.71 13.43 6.82
C GLU A 37 7.05 12.79 8.18
N ARG A 38 7.88 11.74 8.19
CA ARG A 38 8.10 10.89 9.37
C ARG A 38 9.52 10.85 9.88
N LEU A 39 10.48 11.30 9.06
CA LEU A 39 11.90 11.13 9.31
C LEU A 39 12.67 12.41 9.00
N ALA A 40 13.80 12.59 9.68
CA ALA A 40 14.80 13.57 9.27
C ALA A 40 15.39 13.20 7.89
N SER A 41 15.82 14.21 7.13
CA SER A 41 16.26 14.08 5.73
C SER A 41 17.35 13.02 5.51
N GLU A 42 18.26 12.82 6.47
CA GLU A 42 19.33 11.82 6.39
C GLU A 42 18.80 10.38 6.31
N ASN A 43 17.72 10.09 7.07
CA ASN A 43 17.09 8.78 7.08
C ASN A 43 16.19 8.55 5.85
N VAL A 44 15.60 9.62 5.29
CA VAL A 44 14.76 9.53 4.09
C VAL A 44 15.52 8.84 2.95
N ASN A 45 16.76 9.26 2.69
CA ASN A 45 17.59 8.67 1.63
C ASN A 45 17.87 7.18 1.87
N HIS A 46 18.17 6.79 3.12
CA HIS A 46 18.42 5.40 3.46
C HIS A 46 17.20 4.51 3.16
N TYR A 47 16.01 4.88 3.65
CA TYR A 47 14.81 4.08 3.43
C TYR A 47 14.31 4.13 1.99
N TYR A 48 14.48 5.27 1.31
CA TYR A 48 14.14 5.40 -0.10
C TYR A 48 15.03 4.49 -0.97
N SER A 49 16.33 4.39 -0.68
CA SER A 49 17.23 3.46 -1.39
C SER A 49 16.83 1.99 -1.20
N LEU A 50 16.30 1.63 -0.02
CA LEU A 50 15.79 0.29 0.24
C LEU A 50 14.57 0.00 -0.63
N PHE A 51 13.66 0.96 -0.77
CA PHE A 51 12.53 0.88 -1.68
C PHE A 51 12.99 0.68 -3.14
N GLU A 52 13.91 1.50 -3.64
CA GLU A 52 14.41 1.40 -5.02
C GLU A 52 15.07 0.05 -5.29
N LYS A 53 15.88 -0.46 -4.35
CA LYS A 53 16.51 -1.78 -4.45
C LYS A 53 15.50 -2.92 -4.61
N HIS A 54 14.34 -2.81 -3.95
CA HIS A 54 13.30 -3.83 -4.04
C HIS A 54 12.38 -3.66 -5.24
N ALA A 55 12.25 -2.43 -5.75
CA ALA A 55 11.39 -2.11 -6.88
C ALA A 55 12.10 -2.28 -8.24
N GLY A 56 13.44 -2.25 -8.24
CA GLY A 56 14.26 -2.52 -9.41
C GLY A 56 14.09 -3.95 -9.97
N PRO A 57 14.51 -4.19 -11.23
CA PRO A 57 14.59 -5.53 -11.78
C PRO A 57 15.49 -6.40 -10.88
N ASP A 58 15.13 -7.67 -10.68
CA ASP A 58 15.94 -8.60 -9.89
C ASP A 58 17.31 -8.76 -10.57
N GLU A 59 18.31 -7.93 -10.21
CA GLU A 59 19.69 -8.09 -10.70
C GLU A 59 20.36 -9.33 -10.09
N ASP A 60 19.80 -9.88 -9.01
CA ASP A 60 20.22 -11.15 -8.43
C ASP A 60 19.22 -12.26 -8.78
N LEU A 61 19.44 -12.88 -9.95
CA LEU A 61 19.48 -14.33 -10.22
C LEU A 61 19.11 -14.60 -11.70
N SER A 62 20.11 -15.06 -12.44
CA SER A 62 20.09 -15.46 -13.86
C SER A 62 20.09 -14.31 -14.88
N GLY A 63 21.27 -14.09 -15.47
CA GLY A 63 21.40 -13.26 -16.65
C GLY A 63 20.66 -13.87 -17.82
N VAL A 64 19.49 -13.33 -18.15
CA VAL A 64 18.97 -13.25 -19.52
C VAL A 64 18.21 -11.92 -19.61
N LYS A 65 18.83 -10.93 -20.27
CA LYS A 65 18.13 -9.75 -20.77
C LYS A 65 17.25 -10.20 -21.94
N ASP A 66 16.01 -10.59 -21.67
CA ASP A 66 15.01 -10.68 -22.73
C ASP A 66 14.38 -9.30 -22.95
N THR A 67 14.98 -8.60 -23.90
CA THR A 67 14.39 -7.52 -24.68
C THR A 67 13.24 -8.09 -25.49
N SER A 68 12.03 -8.05 -24.94
CA SER A 68 10.81 -8.33 -25.71
C SER A 68 9.69 -7.47 -25.16
N SER A 69 9.43 -6.40 -25.90
CA SER A 69 8.24 -5.57 -25.88
C SER A 69 7.03 -6.39 -26.34
N ASP A 70 6.56 -7.28 -25.47
CA ASP A 70 5.22 -7.88 -25.45
C ASP A 70 5.23 -8.90 -24.31
N LYS A 71 4.79 -8.50 -23.12
CA LYS A 71 4.57 -9.45 -22.03
C LYS A 71 3.09 -9.42 -21.65
N PRO A 72 2.35 -10.54 -21.83
CA PRO A 72 1.02 -10.68 -21.25
C PRO A 72 1.13 -10.48 -19.74
N GLU A 73 0.07 -9.93 -19.12
CA GLU A 73 -0.03 -9.61 -17.68
C GLU A 73 0.88 -10.52 -16.85
N LYS A 74 2.03 -10.00 -16.41
CA LYS A 74 2.98 -10.76 -15.60
C LYS A 74 2.25 -11.13 -14.32
N LEU A 75 1.79 -12.36 -14.21
CA LEU A 75 1.25 -12.89 -12.96
C LEU A 75 2.29 -12.61 -11.86
N THR A 76 1.82 -12.20 -10.68
CA THR A 76 2.66 -12.14 -9.47
C THR A 76 3.41 -13.45 -9.35
N SER A 77 4.73 -13.41 -9.51
CA SER A 77 5.56 -14.61 -9.39
C SER A 77 5.31 -15.23 -8.02
N VAL A 78 5.17 -16.55 -7.95
CA VAL A 78 4.98 -17.28 -6.68
C VAL A 78 6.03 -16.86 -5.64
N LYS A 79 7.25 -16.54 -6.08
CA LYS A 79 8.35 -16.02 -5.26
C LYS A 79 7.98 -14.68 -4.58
N ASP A 80 7.37 -13.76 -5.31
CA ASP A 80 6.94 -12.46 -4.79
C ASP A 80 5.77 -12.61 -3.82
N SER A 81 4.79 -13.48 -4.13
CA SER A 81 3.68 -13.77 -3.22
C SER A 81 4.16 -14.35 -1.89
N VAL A 82 5.12 -15.30 -1.91
CA VAL A 82 5.73 -15.85 -0.69
C VAL A 82 6.47 -14.77 0.09
N ARG A 83 7.19 -13.88 -0.61
CA ARG A 83 7.92 -12.76 0.02
C ARG A 83 6.96 -11.78 0.71
N ILE A 84 5.88 -11.39 0.05
CA ILE A 84 4.82 -10.53 0.60
C ILE A 84 4.26 -11.17 1.87
N MET A 85 3.85 -12.44 1.82
CA MET A 85 3.32 -13.15 2.99
C MET A 85 4.34 -13.20 4.14
N GLY A 86 5.62 -13.43 3.84
CA GLY A 86 6.69 -13.44 4.83
C GLY A 86 6.84 -12.08 5.54
N ILE A 87 6.85 -10.99 4.76
CA ILE A 87 6.93 -9.62 5.29
C ILE A 87 5.70 -9.31 6.14
N CYS A 88 4.50 -9.57 5.63
CA CYS A 88 3.25 -9.33 6.34
C CYS A 88 3.18 -10.09 7.67
N ARG A 89 3.56 -11.37 7.68
CA ARG A 89 3.62 -12.16 8.93
C ARG A 89 4.63 -11.62 9.93
N LYS A 90 5.77 -11.10 9.46
CA LYS A 90 6.79 -10.51 10.32
C LYS A 90 6.26 -9.26 11.03
N ILE A 91 5.69 -8.31 10.28
CA ILE A 91 5.18 -7.06 10.86
C ILE A 91 3.87 -7.22 11.62
N ASN A 92 3.04 -8.20 11.27
CA ASN A 92 1.81 -8.47 12.00
C ASN A 92 2.05 -8.87 13.47
N LYS A 93 3.25 -9.37 13.81
CA LYS A 93 3.64 -9.68 15.20
C LYS A 93 3.95 -8.42 16.02
N THR A 94 4.34 -7.33 15.38
CA THR A 94 4.76 -6.08 16.03
C THR A 94 3.72 -4.97 15.92
N LEU A 95 2.75 -5.08 14.99
CA LEU A 95 1.71 -4.09 14.78
C LEU A 95 0.48 -4.36 15.66
N HIS A 96 0.04 -3.34 16.39
CA HIS A 96 -1.30 -3.30 16.98
C HIS A 96 -2.38 -3.04 15.92
N GLN A 97 -3.65 -3.36 16.21
CA GLN A 97 -4.75 -3.26 15.23
C GLN A 97 -4.82 -1.89 14.55
N ASN A 98 -4.76 -0.80 15.32
CA ASN A 98 -4.77 0.57 14.77
C ASN A 98 -3.63 0.82 13.79
N GLN A 99 -2.45 0.27 14.06
CA GLN A 99 -1.29 0.41 13.17
C GLN A 99 -1.46 -0.42 11.89
N LYS A 100 -2.14 -1.57 11.95
CA LYS A 100 -2.46 -2.37 10.75
C LYS A 100 -3.40 -1.62 9.82
N ILE A 101 -4.42 -0.96 10.37
CA ILE A 101 -5.32 -0.09 9.60
C ILE A 101 -4.52 1.05 8.95
N ILE A 102 -3.61 1.70 9.71
CA ILE A 102 -2.74 2.73 9.14
C ILE A 102 -1.90 2.15 7.99
N VAL A 103 -1.28 0.97 8.14
CA VAL A 103 -0.51 0.37 7.04
C VAL A 103 -1.39 0.13 5.83
N LEU A 104 -2.61 -0.39 6.00
CA LEU A 104 -3.54 -0.63 4.90
C LEU A 104 -3.90 0.67 4.16
N VAL A 105 -4.22 1.75 4.90
CA VAL A 105 -4.45 3.09 4.33
C VAL A 105 -3.26 3.52 3.46
N ARG A 106 -2.02 3.33 3.95
CA ARG A 106 -0.80 3.73 3.23
C ARG A 106 -0.54 2.93 1.96
N LEU A 107 -1.00 1.68 1.89
CA LEU A 107 -0.94 0.86 0.67
C LEU A 107 -1.96 1.35 -0.37
N TYR A 108 -3.18 1.69 0.08
CA TYR A 108 -4.18 2.29 -0.80
C TYR A 108 -3.76 3.68 -1.30
N GLU A 109 -3.18 4.52 -0.45
CA GLU A 109 -2.67 5.84 -0.83
C GLU A 109 -1.57 5.73 -1.91
N LEU A 110 -0.70 4.73 -1.80
CA LEU A 110 0.33 4.47 -2.80
C LEU A 110 -0.27 4.23 -4.18
N ILE A 111 -1.24 3.31 -4.30
CA ILE A 111 -1.85 2.99 -5.60
C ILE A 111 -2.78 4.10 -6.09
N ASN A 112 -3.36 4.88 -5.16
CA ASN A 112 -4.17 6.05 -5.49
C ASN A 112 -3.33 7.23 -6.00
N SER A 113 -2.04 7.31 -5.65
CA SER A 113 -1.13 8.38 -6.12
C SER A 113 -1.04 8.47 -7.64
N ASP A 114 -1.21 7.35 -8.34
CA ASP A 114 -1.30 7.28 -9.80
C ASP A 114 -2.67 6.75 -10.31
N ARG A 115 -3.64 6.55 -9.40
CA ARG A 115 -4.97 5.99 -9.69
C ARG A 115 -4.96 4.66 -10.45
N LYS A 116 -3.93 3.84 -10.21
CA LYS A 116 -3.77 2.51 -10.81
C LYS A 116 -4.23 1.40 -9.87
N PHE A 117 -5.50 1.05 -10.01
CA PHE A 117 -6.15 -0.03 -9.27
C PHE A 117 -6.19 -1.31 -10.12
N THR A 118 -5.01 -1.81 -10.53
CA THR A 118 -4.95 -3.07 -11.28
C THR A 118 -5.33 -4.24 -10.37
N LYS A 119 -5.90 -5.30 -10.97
CA LYS A 119 -6.32 -6.50 -10.23
C LYS A 119 -5.19 -7.07 -9.37
N GLN A 120 -3.97 -7.11 -9.91
CA GLN A 120 -2.81 -7.65 -9.21
C GLN A 120 -2.43 -6.84 -7.96
N ARG A 121 -2.43 -5.50 -8.04
CA ARG A 121 -2.18 -4.64 -6.89
C ARG A 121 -3.24 -4.81 -5.82
N MET A 122 -4.50 -4.91 -6.23
CA MET A 122 -5.64 -5.13 -5.33
C MET A 122 -5.57 -6.51 -4.66
N ASP A 123 -5.20 -7.56 -5.39
CA ASP A 123 -5.02 -8.91 -4.86
C ASP A 123 -3.90 -8.94 -3.80
N ILE A 124 -2.81 -8.20 -4.02
CA ILE A 124 -1.75 -8.05 -3.01
C ILE A 124 -2.28 -7.33 -1.77
N ILE A 125 -2.98 -6.21 -1.92
CA ILE A 125 -3.53 -5.45 -0.78
C ILE A 125 -4.54 -6.30 -0.01
N SER A 126 -5.42 -7.05 -0.69
CA SER A 126 -6.35 -7.99 -0.08
C SER A 126 -5.60 -9.05 0.74
N THR A 127 -4.52 -9.62 0.18
CA THR A 127 -3.66 -10.58 0.88
C THR A 127 -3.05 -9.97 2.15
N VAL A 128 -2.64 -8.70 2.11
CA VAL A 128 -2.13 -7.98 3.28
C VAL A 128 -3.22 -7.85 4.34
N ALA A 129 -4.44 -7.43 3.96
CA ALA A 129 -5.58 -7.30 4.86
C ALA A 129 -5.92 -8.63 5.54
N ASP A 130 -5.93 -9.73 4.78
CA ASP A 130 -6.18 -11.08 5.28
C ASP A 130 -5.12 -11.51 6.30
N VAL A 131 -3.83 -11.31 5.99
CA VAL A 131 -2.73 -11.65 6.92
C VAL A 131 -2.80 -10.81 8.20
N PHE A 132 -3.22 -9.56 8.08
CA PHE A 132 -3.40 -8.65 9.21
C PHE A 132 -4.64 -8.95 10.04
N LYS A 133 -5.55 -9.80 9.53
CA LYS A 133 -6.86 -10.10 10.10
C LYS A 133 -7.74 -8.86 10.21
N ILE A 134 -7.70 -8.01 9.18
CA ILE A 134 -8.62 -6.88 9.03
C ILE A 134 -9.91 -7.43 8.42
N SER A 135 -11.07 -7.03 8.95
CA SER A 135 -12.35 -7.48 8.40
C SER A 135 -12.56 -6.94 6.98
N LYS A 136 -13.40 -7.61 6.18
CA LYS A 136 -13.68 -7.16 4.81
C LYS A 136 -14.37 -5.80 4.82
N GLU A 137 -15.24 -5.59 5.79
CA GLU A 137 -15.97 -4.36 6.02
C GLU A 137 -14.99 -3.21 6.27
N GLU A 138 -14.03 -3.38 7.19
CA GLU A 138 -12.99 -2.38 7.45
C GLU A 138 -12.10 -2.12 6.24
N ALA A 139 -11.70 -3.18 5.51
CA ALA A 139 -10.88 -3.02 4.31
C ALA A 139 -11.61 -2.20 3.22
N VAL A 140 -12.90 -2.45 3.03
CA VAL A 140 -13.75 -1.67 2.11
C VAL A 140 -13.91 -0.22 2.60
N SER A 141 -14.08 0.00 3.90
CA SER A 141 -14.12 1.36 4.47
C SER A 141 -12.81 2.10 4.23
N VAL A 142 -11.66 1.44 4.41
CA VAL A 142 -10.34 2.02 4.15
C VAL A 142 -10.15 2.35 2.67
N GLU A 143 -10.54 1.47 1.76
CA GLU A 143 -10.48 1.72 0.32
C GLU A 143 -11.33 2.93 -0.07
N LYS A 144 -12.58 3.00 0.41
CA LYS A 144 -13.47 4.14 0.17
C LYS A 144 -12.88 5.43 0.74
N TYR A 145 -12.35 5.39 1.95
CA TYR A 145 -11.72 6.54 2.60
C TYR A 145 -10.61 7.15 1.74
N VAL A 146 -9.80 6.32 1.09
CA VAL A 146 -8.68 6.81 0.26
C VAL A 146 -9.12 7.22 -1.16
N THR A 147 -10.10 6.53 -1.75
CA THR A 147 -10.46 6.70 -3.17
C THR A 147 -11.55 7.75 -3.42
N VAL A 148 -12.42 8.00 -2.44
CA VAL A 148 -13.58 8.89 -2.60
C VAL A 148 -13.22 10.31 -2.18
N ASN A 149 -13.15 11.23 -3.14
CA ASN A 149 -12.83 12.65 -2.89
C ASN A 149 -14.06 13.50 -2.52
N ALA A 150 -15.25 12.91 -2.41
CA ALA A 150 -16.51 13.62 -2.14
C ALA A 150 -16.99 13.34 -0.72
N PRO A 151 -16.90 14.30 0.22
CA PRO A 151 -17.26 14.10 1.63
C PRO A 151 -18.71 13.64 1.84
N THR A 152 -19.62 14.07 0.96
CA THR A 152 -21.06 13.74 1.01
C THR A 152 -21.39 12.29 0.65
N LYS A 153 -20.43 11.50 0.17
CA LYS A 153 -20.60 10.08 -0.17
C LYS A 153 -20.19 9.13 0.95
N PHE A 154 -19.68 9.65 2.07
CA PHE A 154 -19.33 8.84 3.23
C PHE A 154 -20.58 8.59 4.10
N LEU A 155 -21.31 7.53 3.76
CA LEU A 155 -22.29 6.89 4.64
C LEU A 155 -21.69 5.56 5.10
N ASP A 156 -20.69 5.63 5.97
CA ASP A 156 -19.98 4.47 6.49
C ASP A 156 -19.80 4.62 8.00
N THR A 157 -20.27 3.65 8.77
CA THR A 157 -20.22 3.64 10.25
C THR A 157 -18.80 3.69 10.79
N ASN A 158 -17.80 3.27 10.00
CA ASN A 158 -16.39 3.28 10.38
C ASN A 158 -15.68 4.60 10.05
N ILE A 159 -16.35 5.56 9.39
CA ILE A 159 -15.77 6.83 8.97
C ILE A 159 -16.50 7.98 9.65
N MET A 160 -15.76 8.75 10.47
CA MET A 160 -16.29 9.96 11.09
C MET A 160 -16.13 11.15 10.14
N LEU A 161 -17.25 11.75 9.72
CA LEU A 161 -17.26 13.00 8.96
C LEU A 161 -17.30 14.19 9.92
N VAL A 162 -16.24 15.01 9.92
CA VAL A 162 -16.21 16.30 10.64
C VAL A 162 -16.39 17.42 9.62
N ASN A 163 -17.48 18.18 9.73
CA ASN A 163 -17.72 19.37 8.92
C ASN A 163 -18.34 20.48 9.78
N ASP A 164 -18.30 21.71 9.27
CA ASP A 164 -18.95 22.89 9.85
C ASP A 164 -20.37 23.10 9.33
N GLN A 165 -20.84 22.18 8.48
CA GLN A 165 -22.16 22.20 7.86
C GLN A 165 -23.17 21.65 8.86
N LYS A 166 -24.29 22.36 9.04
CA LYS A 166 -25.38 21.95 9.94
C LYS A 166 -26.21 20.82 9.30
N THR A 167 -25.59 19.69 8.99
CA THR A 167 -26.26 18.57 8.33
C THR A 167 -26.74 17.58 9.38
N SER A 168 -28.06 17.41 9.46
CA SER A 168 -28.71 16.34 10.22
C SER A 168 -28.19 15.00 9.72
N TYR A 169 -27.32 14.36 10.49
CA TYR A 169 -27.02 12.95 10.27
C TYR A 169 -28.35 12.21 10.49
N LEU A 170 -28.88 11.60 9.44
CA LEU A 170 -29.95 10.62 9.59
C LEU A 170 -29.40 9.55 10.51
N GLU A 171 -30.01 9.43 11.69
CA GLU A 171 -29.79 8.34 12.62
C GLU A 171 -29.79 7.04 11.82
N THR A 172 -28.68 6.30 11.90
CA THR A 172 -28.59 4.92 11.44
C THR A 172 -29.71 4.14 12.12
N LEU A 173 -30.79 3.87 11.38
CA LEU A 173 -31.84 2.94 11.76
C LEU A 173 -31.19 1.58 12.03
N HIS A 174 -31.48 1.07 13.23
CA HIS A 174 -31.10 -0.22 13.79
C HIS A 174 -31.33 -1.42 12.86
#